data_AF-A0A2T0TE79-F1
#
_entry.id   AF-A0A2T0TE79-F1
#
_cell.length_a   1.000
_cell.length_b   1.000
_cell.length_c   1.000
_cell.angle_alpha   90.00
_cell.angle_beta   90.00
_cell.angle_gamma   90.00
#
_symmetry.space_group_name_H-M   'P 1'
#
loop_
_entity.id
_entity.type
_entity.pdbx_description
1 polymer ?
#
loop_
_entity_poly.entity_id
_entity_poly.type
_entity_poly.pdbx_seq_one_letter_code
_entity_poly.pdbx_strand_id
1 'polypeptide(L)'
;MLGEVVARIQAALAKSAAAIAALGRAADHLDDAHAGIAATPAGSGDSEGAELVAAFEGIRPRGTDLQALLGNADDTARRYLDGVIADAVPVDRLRADLPPDVPAMRRGAGTSRPKTHGRWVGPSGRSEVIVSGKDELYDQAVEVFRGMKSRHILQRVSDVEMKLAAHMRKNGIRSATVVINNQPCGGPMGCDELVPVVLPPGYRLVVHGTNGFFRVYEGGGKSSWVP
;
A
#
# COMPACT_ATOMS: atom_id res chain seq x y z
N MET A 1 16.25 -1.14 -19.79
CA MET A 1 16.86 -1.90 -18.68
C MET A 1 16.06 -1.83 -17.38
N LEU A 2 15.76 -0.66 -16.81
CA LEU A 2 15.05 -0.61 -15.51
C LEU A 2 13.68 -1.30 -15.49
N GLY A 3 12.84 -1.08 -16.50
CA GLY A 3 11.52 -1.73 -16.58
C GLY A 3 11.60 -3.27 -16.63
N GLU A 4 12.66 -3.82 -17.24
CA GLU A 4 12.90 -5.26 -17.26
C GLU A 4 13.32 -5.77 -15.87
N VAL A 5 14.18 -5.03 -15.17
CA VAL A 5 14.57 -5.36 -13.79
C VAL A 5 13.36 -5.34 -12.86
N VAL A 6 12.50 -4.31 -12.95
CA VAL A 6 11.25 -4.22 -12.19
C VAL A 6 10.35 -5.42 -12.47
N ALA A 7 10.12 -5.74 -13.75
CA ALA A 7 9.29 -6.89 -14.13
C ALA A 7 9.84 -8.22 -13.59
N ARG A 8 11.17 -8.41 -13.62
CA ARG A 8 11.81 -9.62 -13.06
C ARG A 8 11.67 -9.70 -11.54
N ILE A 9 11.84 -8.59 -10.83
CA ILE A 9 11.65 -8.56 -9.37
C ILE A 9 10.19 -8.86 -9.02
N GLN A 10 9.22 -8.28 -9.74
CA GLN A 10 7.80 -8.57 -9.56
C GLN A 10 7.46 -10.04 -9.80
N ALA A 11 8.01 -10.64 -10.87
CA ALA A 11 7.83 -12.06 -11.14
C ALA A 11 8.43 -12.94 -10.01
N ALA A 12 9.58 -12.54 -9.44
CA ALA A 12 10.17 -13.23 -8.30
C ALA A 12 9.30 -13.11 -7.04
N LEU A 13 8.77 -11.92 -6.74
CA LEU A 13 7.84 -11.69 -5.63
C LEU A 13 6.54 -12.51 -5.78
N ALA A 14 6.00 -12.62 -7.00
CA ALA A 14 4.83 -13.45 -7.26
C ALA A 14 5.09 -14.94 -6.97
N LYS A 15 6.28 -15.45 -7.36
CA LYS A 15 6.69 -16.83 -7.04
C LYS A 15 6.90 -17.04 -5.54
N SER A 16 7.50 -16.07 -4.87
CA SER A 16 7.68 -16.07 -3.41
C SER A 16 6.34 -16.16 -2.67
N ALA A 17 5.37 -15.31 -3.04
CA ALA A 17 4.02 -15.35 -2.49
C ALA A 17 3.33 -16.71 -2.70
N ALA A 18 3.48 -17.31 -3.89
CA ALA A 18 2.94 -18.64 -4.18
C ALA A 18 3.60 -19.74 -3.31
N ALA A 19 4.91 -19.65 -3.07
CA ALA A 19 5.63 -20.56 -2.20
C ALA A 19 5.19 -20.44 -0.73
N ILE A 20 5.04 -19.21 -0.21
CA ILE A 20 4.51 -18.95 1.14
C ILE A 20 3.11 -19.57 1.30
N ALA A 21 2.23 -19.37 0.32
CA ALA A 21 0.88 -19.96 0.35
C ALA A 21 0.91 -21.50 0.29
N ALA A 22 1.84 -22.09 -0.46
CA ALA A 22 2.01 -23.54 -0.51
C ALA A 22 2.53 -24.11 0.81
N LEU A 23 3.46 -23.43 1.48
CA LEU A 23 3.95 -23.80 2.80
C LEU A 23 2.83 -23.72 3.85
N GLY A 24 1.99 -22.69 3.80
CA GLY A 24 0.81 -22.59 4.67
C GLY A 24 -0.12 -23.79 4.53
N ARG A 25 -0.50 -24.17 3.30
CA ARG A 25 -1.32 -25.37 3.05
C ARG A 25 -0.65 -26.65 3.51
N ALA A 26 0.68 -26.77 3.34
CA ALA A 26 1.41 -27.92 3.83
C ALA A 26 1.36 -28.00 5.36
N ALA A 27 1.48 -26.87 6.07
CA ALA A 27 1.30 -26.81 7.52
C ALA A 27 -0.11 -27.23 7.94
N ASP A 28 -1.16 -26.74 7.27
CA ASP A 28 -2.54 -27.15 7.54
C ASP A 28 -2.73 -28.67 7.38
N HIS A 29 -2.17 -29.27 6.32
CA HIS A 29 -2.22 -30.73 6.12
C HIS A 29 -1.43 -31.52 7.18
N LEU A 30 -0.31 -30.99 7.66
CA LEU A 30 0.45 -31.60 8.76
C LEU A 30 -0.37 -31.57 10.05
N ASP A 31 -1.09 -30.47 10.31
CA ASP A 31 -1.95 -30.31 11.47
C ASP A 31 -3.13 -31.30 11.45
N ASP A 32 -3.78 -31.44 10.30
CA ASP A 32 -4.86 -32.42 10.09
C ASP A 32 -4.37 -33.87 10.27
N ALA A 33 -3.20 -34.21 9.71
CA ALA A 33 -2.60 -35.53 9.84
C ALA A 33 -2.24 -35.83 11.30
N HIS A 34 -1.64 -34.87 12.01
CA HIS A 34 -1.32 -34.98 13.43
C HIS A 34 -2.59 -35.23 14.26
N ALA A 35 -3.66 -34.48 14.01
CA ALA A 35 -4.94 -34.68 14.70
C ALA A 35 -5.54 -36.08 14.44
N GLY A 36 -5.46 -36.56 13.19
CA GLY A 36 -5.93 -37.90 12.82
C GLY A 36 -5.18 -39.03 13.51
N ILE A 37 -3.85 -38.92 13.58
CA ILE A 37 -3.00 -39.91 14.27
C ILE A 37 -3.28 -39.89 15.77
N ALA A 38 -3.33 -38.70 16.38
CA ALA A 38 -3.58 -38.55 17.82
C ALA A 38 -4.98 -39.03 18.26
N ALA A 39 -5.96 -39.02 17.37
CA ALA A 39 -7.31 -39.51 17.65
C ALA A 39 -7.43 -41.05 17.64
N THR A 40 -6.40 -41.78 17.20
CA THR A 40 -6.41 -43.24 17.18
C THR A 40 -6.25 -43.78 18.62
N PRO A 41 -7.21 -44.54 19.17
CA PRO A 41 -7.22 -44.89 20.59
C PRO A 41 -5.98 -45.70 20.99
N ALA A 42 -5.33 -45.27 22.07
CA ALA A 42 -4.06 -45.76 22.64
C ALA A 42 -4.09 -47.21 23.20
N GLY A 43 -4.95 -48.08 22.70
CA GLY A 43 -5.14 -49.44 23.19
C GLY A 43 -4.14 -50.48 22.67
N SER A 44 -3.35 -50.17 21.63
CA SER A 44 -2.49 -51.15 20.96
C SER A 44 -1.05 -51.24 21.50
N GLY A 45 -0.62 -50.32 22.38
CA GLY A 45 0.78 -50.27 22.82
C GLY A 45 1.78 -49.97 21.68
N ASP A 46 1.30 -49.37 20.60
CA ASP A 46 2.07 -49.15 19.37
C ASP A 46 3.01 -47.95 19.51
N SER A 47 4.31 -48.22 19.63
CA SER A 47 5.35 -47.18 19.72
C SER A 47 5.53 -46.42 18.40
N GLU A 48 5.14 -46.99 17.26
CA GLU A 48 5.32 -46.39 15.94
C GLU A 48 4.46 -45.12 15.80
N GLY A 49 3.23 -45.14 16.32
CA GLY A 49 2.36 -43.96 16.34
C GLY A 49 2.92 -42.81 17.18
N ALA A 50 3.55 -43.13 18.32
CA ALA A 50 4.16 -42.12 19.20
C ALA A 50 5.42 -41.49 18.56
N GLU A 51 6.25 -42.29 17.90
CA GLU A 51 7.42 -41.81 17.16
C GLU A 51 7.01 -40.90 15.99
N LEU A 52 5.95 -41.28 15.27
CA LEU A 52 5.43 -40.48 14.17
C LEU A 52 4.88 -39.11 14.64
N VAL A 53 4.12 -39.09 15.75
CA VAL A 53 3.65 -37.85 16.38
C VAL A 53 4.83 -36.95 16.79
N ALA A 54 5.85 -37.52 17.44
CA ALA A 54 7.04 -36.78 17.84
C ALA A 54 7.80 -36.20 16.63
N ALA A 55 7.87 -36.93 15.52
CA ALA A 55 8.46 -36.44 14.28
C ALA A 55 7.69 -35.23 13.70
N PHE A 56 6.36 -35.25 13.72
CA PHE A 56 5.52 -34.13 13.29
C PHE A 56 5.74 -32.87 14.14
N GLU A 57 5.74 -33.01 15.46
CA GLU A 57 6.03 -31.92 16.40
C GLU A 57 7.43 -31.32 16.20
N GLY A 58 8.41 -32.11 15.74
CA GLY A 58 9.74 -31.62 15.39
C GLY A 58 9.82 -30.84 14.05
N ILE A 59 8.96 -31.16 13.09
CA ILE A 59 8.95 -30.53 11.75
C ILE A 59 8.17 -29.22 11.74
N ARG A 60 7.06 -29.16 12.50
CA ARG A 60 6.11 -28.04 12.49
C ARG A 60 6.77 -26.67 12.75
N PRO A 61 7.64 -26.48 13.76
CA PRO A 61 8.29 -25.19 14.01
C PRO A 61 9.16 -24.74 12.82
N ARG A 62 9.83 -25.69 12.14
CA ARG A 62 10.70 -25.38 11.00
C ARG A 62 9.91 -24.86 9.79
N GLY A 63 8.69 -25.39 9.60
CA GLY A 63 7.77 -24.90 8.56
C GLY A 63 7.38 -23.44 8.81
N THR A 64 6.99 -23.14 10.06
CA THR A 64 6.65 -21.78 10.50
C THR A 64 7.85 -20.82 10.36
N ASP A 65 9.05 -21.24 10.77
CA ASP A 65 10.26 -20.43 10.66
C ASP A 65 10.60 -20.11 9.20
N LEU A 66 10.49 -21.10 8.30
CA LEU A 66 10.72 -20.90 6.87
C LEU A 66 9.69 -19.95 6.27
N GLN A 67 8.42 -20.08 6.65
CA GLN A 67 7.35 -19.18 6.21
C GLN A 67 7.61 -17.74 6.67
N ALA A 68 8.02 -17.55 7.92
CA ALA A 68 8.38 -16.25 8.47
C ALA A 68 9.59 -15.63 7.76
N LEU A 69 10.64 -16.43 7.51
CA LEU A 69 11.84 -16.00 6.78
C LEU A 69 11.50 -15.52 5.36
N LEU A 70 10.70 -16.30 4.62
CA LEU A 70 10.26 -15.94 3.28
C LEU A 70 9.37 -14.69 3.29
N GLY A 71 8.47 -14.56 4.26
CA GLY A 71 7.67 -13.34 4.44
C GLY A 71 8.53 -12.10 4.65
N ASN A 72 9.54 -12.18 5.51
CA ASN A 72 10.48 -11.08 5.77
C ASN A 72 11.30 -10.70 4.52
N ALA A 73 11.73 -11.70 3.74
CA ALA A 73 12.45 -11.48 2.49
C ALA A 73 11.55 -10.83 1.42
N ASP A 74 10.30 -11.26 1.29
CA ASP A 74 9.30 -10.69 0.39
C ASP A 74 9.03 -9.21 0.72
N ASP A 75 8.80 -8.91 1.99
CA ASP A 75 8.60 -7.55 2.48
C ASP A 75 9.81 -6.65 2.21
N THR A 76 11.02 -7.18 2.35
CA THR A 76 12.26 -6.43 2.10
C THR A 76 12.44 -6.14 0.61
N ALA A 77 12.20 -7.14 -0.25
CA ALA A 77 12.29 -6.99 -1.70
C ALA A 77 11.24 -6.01 -2.24
N ARG A 78 10.01 -6.02 -1.70
CA ARG A 78 8.97 -5.02 -2.02
C ARG A 78 9.40 -3.62 -1.64
N ARG A 79 9.90 -3.42 -0.42
CA ARG A 79 10.41 -2.10 0.04
C ARG A 79 11.50 -1.56 -0.86
N TYR A 80 12.43 -2.42 -1.30
CA TYR A 80 13.49 -2.03 -2.23
C TYR A 80 12.92 -1.65 -3.60
N LEU A 81 12.04 -2.47 -4.17
CA LEU A 81 11.41 -2.21 -5.46
C LEU A 81 10.63 -0.89 -5.46
N ASP A 82 9.87 -0.65 -4.39
CA ASP A 82 9.10 0.57 -4.18
C ASP A 82 10.00 1.82 -4.14
N GLY A 83 11.20 1.71 -3.54
CA GLY A 83 12.22 2.77 -3.59
C GLY A 83 12.73 3.03 -5.01
N VAL A 84 13.17 1.97 -5.69
CA VAL A 84 13.73 2.06 -7.04
C VAL A 84 12.72 2.62 -8.04
N ILE A 85 11.46 2.20 -7.97
CA ILE A 85 10.41 2.72 -8.85
C ILE A 85 10.16 4.20 -8.58
N ALA A 86 10.03 4.60 -7.30
CA ALA A 86 9.77 5.98 -6.93
C ALA A 86 10.86 6.94 -7.42
N ASP A 87 12.13 6.54 -7.30
CA ASP A 87 13.29 7.34 -7.70
C ASP A 87 13.47 7.42 -9.23
N ALA A 88 12.98 6.43 -9.96
CA ALA A 88 13.16 6.34 -11.39
C ALA A 88 12.00 6.91 -12.21
N VAL A 89 10.95 7.45 -11.57
CA VAL A 89 9.83 8.06 -12.29
C VAL A 89 10.32 9.32 -13.02
N PRO A 90 10.25 9.38 -14.36
CA PRO A 90 10.59 10.60 -15.09
C PRO A 90 9.49 11.65 -14.87
N VAL A 91 9.65 12.47 -13.83
CA VAL A 91 8.70 13.52 -13.41
C VAL A 91 8.34 14.44 -14.58
N ASP A 92 9.32 14.80 -15.41
CA ASP A 92 9.11 15.67 -16.58
C ASP A 92 8.12 15.05 -17.58
N ARG A 93 8.18 13.73 -17.77
CA ARG A 93 7.24 13.02 -18.65
C ARG A 93 5.82 13.04 -18.07
N LEU A 94 5.68 12.82 -16.77
CA LEU A 94 4.36 12.90 -16.12
C LEU A 94 3.80 14.32 -16.16
N ARG A 95 4.66 15.34 -16.03
CA ARG A 95 4.29 16.75 -16.10
C ARG A 95 3.87 17.18 -17.51
N ALA A 96 4.56 16.70 -18.55
CA ALA A 96 4.29 17.08 -19.95
C ALA A 96 2.84 16.82 -20.38
N ASP A 97 2.20 15.80 -19.79
CA ASP A 97 0.83 15.42 -20.11
C ASP A 97 -0.23 16.09 -19.20
N LEU A 98 0.16 17.01 -18.31
CA LEU A 98 -0.77 17.74 -17.45
C LEU A 98 -1.26 19.03 -18.12
N PRO A 99 -2.52 19.44 -17.87
CA PRO A 99 -2.97 20.79 -18.18
C PRO A 99 -2.13 21.86 -17.47
N PRO A 100 -2.22 23.14 -17.91
CA PRO A 100 -1.53 24.25 -17.26
C PRO A 100 -1.81 24.34 -15.75
N ASP A 101 -0.87 24.94 -15.02
CA ASP A 101 -0.93 25.10 -13.57
C ASP A 101 -2.19 25.85 -13.12
N VAL A 102 -2.81 25.38 -12.04
CA VAL A 102 -3.96 26.03 -11.41
C VAL A 102 -3.48 27.34 -10.75
N PRO A 103 -4.03 28.51 -11.13
CA PRO A 103 -3.61 29.77 -10.56
C PRO A 103 -3.84 29.85 -9.04
N ALA A 104 -2.88 30.42 -8.31
CA ALA A 104 -2.95 30.60 -6.85
C ALA A 104 -3.96 31.67 -6.37
N MET A 105 -4.66 32.35 -7.28
CA MET A 105 -5.47 33.53 -6.95
C MET A 105 -6.64 33.25 -5.99
N ARG A 106 -6.78 34.12 -4.98
CA ARG A 106 -8.00 34.31 -4.20
C ARG A 106 -9.11 34.75 -5.13
N ARG A 107 -10.25 34.07 -5.07
CA ARG A 107 -11.40 34.36 -5.94
C ARG A 107 -12.51 35.11 -5.23
N GLY A 108 -13.25 35.86 -6.03
CA GLY A 108 -14.57 36.34 -5.66
C GLY A 108 -15.54 35.18 -5.46
N ALA A 109 -16.51 35.38 -4.57
CA ALA A 109 -17.54 34.41 -4.25
C ALA A 109 -18.29 33.94 -5.53
N GLY A 110 -18.59 32.63 -5.62
CA GLY A 110 -19.43 32.06 -6.69
C GLY A 110 -18.71 31.45 -7.90
N THR A 111 -17.38 31.46 -7.96
CA THR A 111 -16.64 30.85 -9.09
C THR A 111 -16.11 29.45 -8.77
N SER A 112 -16.33 28.48 -9.66
CA SER A 112 -15.92 27.08 -9.47
C SER A 112 -14.41 26.90 -9.60
N ARG A 113 -13.78 26.21 -8.63
CA ARG A 113 -12.33 25.96 -8.64
C ARG A 113 -11.95 25.10 -9.86
N PRO A 114 -10.96 25.47 -10.72
CA PRO A 114 -10.38 24.54 -11.68
C PRO A 114 -9.93 23.31 -10.93
N LYS A 115 -10.14 22.16 -11.56
CA LYS A 115 -9.74 20.89 -11.01
C LYS A 115 -8.21 20.78 -11.05
N THR A 116 -7.65 20.30 -9.95
CA THR A 116 -6.29 19.76 -9.96
C THR A 116 -6.30 18.48 -10.81
N HIS A 117 -5.38 18.38 -11.75
CA HIS A 117 -5.11 17.19 -12.52
C HIS A 117 -3.76 16.65 -12.11
N GLY A 118 -3.66 15.33 -12.03
CA GLY A 118 -2.45 14.64 -11.69
C GLY A 118 -2.25 13.38 -12.51
N ARG A 119 -1.00 12.94 -12.52
CA ARG A 119 -0.59 11.63 -13.01
C ARG A 119 0.27 10.98 -11.96
N TRP A 120 0.00 9.71 -11.68
CA TRP A 120 0.75 8.96 -10.69
C TRP A 120 1.27 7.66 -11.26
N VAL A 121 2.33 7.16 -10.64
CA VAL A 121 2.95 5.86 -10.94
C VAL A 121 3.07 5.11 -9.63
N GLY A 122 2.50 3.91 -9.60
CA GLY A 122 2.63 2.96 -8.50
C GLY A 122 3.53 1.77 -8.85
N PRO A 123 3.39 0.64 -8.13
CA PRO A 123 4.20 -0.55 -8.32
C PRO A 123 4.12 -1.11 -9.74
N SER A 124 3.01 -0.92 -10.45
CA SER A 124 2.85 -1.36 -11.84
C SER A 124 3.81 -0.68 -12.81
N GLY A 125 4.43 0.45 -12.42
CA GLY A 125 5.25 1.29 -13.28
C GLY A 125 4.46 2.04 -14.36
N ARG A 126 3.14 1.84 -14.43
CA ARG A 126 2.26 2.53 -15.39
C ARG A 126 1.86 3.90 -14.86
N SER A 127 1.76 4.87 -15.78
CA SER A 127 1.16 6.17 -15.47
C SER A 127 -0.36 6.07 -15.47
N GLU A 128 -0.98 6.53 -14.40
CA GLU A 128 -2.42 6.59 -14.21
C GLU A 128 -2.87 8.03 -13.97
N VAL A 129 -4.06 8.38 -14.47
CA VAL A 129 -4.63 9.72 -14.35
C VAL A 129 -5.43 9.83 -13.06
N ILE A 130 -5.34 10.98 -12.39
CA ILE A 130 -6.16 11.32 -11.23
C ILE A 130 -6.57 12.79 -11.31
N VAL A 131 -7.81 13.12 -10.96
CA VAL A 131 -8.33 14.50 -11.05
C VAL A 131 -9.09 14.83 -9.79
N SER A 132 -8.92 16.01 -9.20
CA SER A 132 -9.67 16.42 -8.01
C SER A 132 -11.18 16.49 -8.27
N GLY A 133 -11.98 16.25 -7.23
CA GLY A 133 -13.45 16.26 -7.31
C GLY A 133 -14.04 14.90 -6.96
N LYS A 134 -15.35 14.77 -7.17
CA LYS A 134 -16.13 13.57 -6.88
C LYS A 134 -16.01 12.56 -8.04
N ASP A 135 -15.59 11.36 -7.71
CA ASP A 135 -15.43 10.17 -8.55
C ASP A 135 -15.31 8.93 -7.64
N GLU A 136 -15.02 7.76 -8.21
CA GLU A 136 -14.86 6.52 -7.46
C GLU A 136 -13.75 6.59 -6.39
N LEU A 137 -12.66 7.32 -6.67
CA LEU A 137 -11.56 7.52 -5.72
C LEU A 137 -11.97 8.45 -4.56
N TYR A 138 -12.86 9.40 -4.81
CA TYR A 138 -13.46 10.23 -3.76
C TYR A 138 -14.29 9.36 -2.81
N ASP A 139 -15.09 8.44 -3.34
CA ASP A 139 -15.90 7.54 -2.51
C ASP A 139 -15.00 6.63 -1.65
N GLN A 140 -13.90 6.13 -2.21
CA GLN A 140 -12.88 5.41 -1.45
C GLN A 140 -12.30 6.25 -0.30
N ALA A 141 -11.99 7.52 -0.56
CA ALA A 141 -11.48 8.43 0.46
C ALA A 141 -12.53 8.72 1.54
N VAL A 142 -13.79 8.96 1.18
CA VAL A 142 -14.89 9.13 2.14
C VAL A 142 -15.00 7.91 3.06
N GLU A 143 -14.94 6.70 2.52
CA GLU A 143 -15.00 5.47 3.32
C GLU A 143 -13.83 5.34 4.29
N VAL A 144 -12.61 5.66 3.85
CA VAL A 144 -11.43 5.65 4.72
C VAL A 144 -11.60 6.65 5.88
N PHE A 145 -12.04 7.88 5.60
CA PHE A 145 -12.28 8.88 6.64
C PHE A 145 -13.41 8.49 7.61
N ARG A 146 -14.48 7.85 7.12
CA ARG A 146 -15.55 7.30 7.97
C ARG A 146 -15.00 6.19 8.88
N GLY A 147 -14.18 5.28 8.35
CA GLY A 147 -13.56 4.21 9.12
C GLY A 147 -12.61 4.71 10.22
N MET A 148 -11.95 5.85 9.99
CA MET A 148 -11.11 6.52 10.99
C MET A 148 -11.90 7.34 12.01
N LYS A 149 -13.24 7.28 12.03
CA LYS A 149 -14.11 8.01 12.97
C LYS A 149 -13.82 9.51 13.04
N SER A 150 -13.41 10.11 11.92
CA SER A 150 -13.20 11.57 11.88
C SER A 150 -14.52 12.28 12.16
N ARG A 151 -14.48 13.32 13.00
CA ARG A 151 -15.68 14.06 13.43
C ARG A 151 -16.30 14.91 12.32
N HIS A 152 -15.55 15.17 11.25
CA HIS A 152 -16.00 15.96 10.11
C HIS A 152 -15.54 15.31 8.80
N ILE A 153 -16.43 15.23 7.81
CA ILE A 153 -16.00 14.92 6.43
C ILE A 153 -15.21 16.14 5.96
N LEU A 154 -13.89 15.96 5.86
CA LEU A 154 -13.00 17.06 5.52
C LEU A 154 -13.27 17.50 4.09
N GLN A 155 -13.37 18.81 3.86
CA GLN A 155 -13.58 19.35 2.51
C GLN A 155 -12.50 18.91 1.51
N ARG A 156 -11.36 18.43 2.02
CA ARG A 156 -10.18 17.99 1.27
C ARG A 156 -10.25 16.56 0.76
N VAL A 157 -11.29 15.79 1.09
CA VAL A 157 -11.45 14.39 0.63
C VAL A 157 -11.46 14.28 -0.90
N SER A 158 -11.82 15.36 -1.61
CA SER A 158 -11.78 15.42 -3.07
C SER A 158 -10.43 15.83 -3.67
N ASP A 159 -9.45 16.21 -2.85
CA ASP A 159 -8.12 16.60 -3.32
C ASP A 159 -7.36 15.37 -3.83
N VAL A 160 -6.49 15.56 -4.82
CA VAL A 160 -5.81 14.45 -5.53
C VAL A 160 -5.01 13.58 -4.56
N GLU A 161 -4.32 14.22 -3.63
CA GLU A 161 -3.44 13.64 -2.63
C GLU A 161 -4.23 12.79 -1.63
N MET A 162 -5.39 13.26 -1.17
CA MET A 162 -6.27 12.50 -0.27
C MET A 162 -6.85 11.27 -0.96
N LYS A 163 -7.32 11.44 -2.20
CA LYS A 163 -7.86 10.35 -2.99
C LYS A 163 -6.82 9.28 -3.26
N LEU A 164 -5.63 9.68 -3.66
CA LEU A 164 -4.54 8.75 -3.90
C LEU A 164 -4.10 8.04 -2.62
N ALA A 165 -3.95 8.76 -1.49
CA ALA A 165 -3.59 8.13 -0.23
C ALA A 165 -4.63 7.09 0.25
N ALA A 166 -5.92 7.40 0.10
CA ALA A 166 -6.99 6.47 0.42
C ALA A 166 -7.02 5.26 -0.52
N HIS A 167 -6.82 5.50 -1.82
CA HIS A 167 -6.68 4.45 -2.82
C HIS A 167 -5.51 3.53 -2.51
N MET A 168 -4.37 4.10 -2.13
CA MET A 168 -3.19 3.36 -1.72
C MET A 168 -3.48 2.46 -0.52
N ARG A 169 -4.09 3.00 0.54
CA ARG A 169 -4.51 2.22 1.72
C ARG A 169 -5.41 1.04 1.33
N LYS A 170 -6.43 1.27 0.50
CA LYS A 170 -7.40 0.23 0.14
C LYS A 170 -6.81 -0.88 -0.72
N ASN A 171 -5.87 -0.55 -1.59
CA ASN A 171 -5.34 -1.48 -2.59
C ASN A 171 -3.96 -2.02 -2.24
N GLY A 172 -3.45 -1.75 -1.04
CA GLY A 172 -2.14 -2.24 -0.61
C GLY A 172 -0.96 -1.62 -1.36
N ILE A 173 -1.14 -0.43 -1.96
CA ILE A 173 -0.08 0.24 -2.72
C ILE A 173 0.82 0.99 -1.74
N ARG A 174 1.97 0.39 -1.43
CA ARG A 174 2.89 0.91 -0.42
C ARG A 174 3.71 2.11 -0.90
N SER A 175 3.97 2.24 -2.20
CA SER A 175 4.64 3.43 -2.73
C SER A 175 4.03 3.93 -4.02
N ALA A 176 3.92 5.25 -4.14
CA ALA A 176 3.52 5.93 -5.37
C ALA A 176 4.19 7.30 -5.48
N THR A 177 4.40 7.74 -6.71
CA THR A 177 4.80 9.12 -7.05
C THR A 177 3.69 9.75 -7.85
N VAL A 178 3.24 10.95 -7.46
CA VAL A 178 2.24 11.73 -8.18
C VAL A 178 2.77 13.11 -8.55
N VAL A 179 2.46 13.54 -9.76
CA VAL A 179 2.76 14.86 -10.28
C VAL A 179 1.43 15.56 -10.52
N ILE A 180 1.22 16.75 -9.93
CA ILE A 180 -0.06 17.49 -9.97
C ILE A 180 0.10 18.93 -10.45
N ASN A 181 -0.81 19.44 -11.27
CA ASN A 181 -0.79 20.82 -11.79
C ASN A 181 -1.27 21.87 -10.76
N ASN A 182 -1.17 21.57 -9.46
CA ASN A 182 -1.49 22.51 -8.40
C ASN A 182 -0.49 22.34 -7.24
N GLN A 183 -0.48 23.27 -6.28
CA GLN A 183 0.25 23.10 -5.04
C GLN A 183 -0.67 22.46 -3.99
N PRO A 184 -0.22 21.39 -3.29
CA PRO A 184 -0.99 20.81 -2.19
C PRO A 184 -1.36 21.85 -1.14
N CYS A 185 -2.54 21.71 -0.55
CA CYS A 185 -2.95 22.63 0.51
C CYS A 185 -2.18 22.34 1.81
N GLY A 186 -1.48 23.35 2.31
CA GLY A 186 -0.84 23.32 3.62
C GLY A 186 -1.77 23.76 4.77
N GLY A 187 -1.23 23.70 5.98
CA GLY A 187 -1.90 24.16 7.20
C GLY A 187 -2.82 23.12 7.84
N PRO A 188 -3.54 23.51 8.93
CA PRO A 188 -4.41 22.62 9.68
C PRO A 188 -5.49 21.99 8.80
N MET A 189 -5.66 20.67 8.89
CA MET A 189 -6.56 19.88 8.04
C MET A 189 -6.27 20.00 6.53
N GLY A 190 -5.06 20.43 6.16
CA GLY A 190 -4.56 20.40 4.80
C GLY A 190 -4.08 19.00 4.40
N CYS A 191 -3.81 18.82 3.10
CA CYS A 191 -3.21 17.58 2.60
C CYS A 191 -1.87 17.30 3.29
N ASP A 192 -1.10 18.34 3.58
CA ASP A 192 0.19 18.23 4.27
C ASP A 192 0.11 17.50 5.62
N GLU A 193 -0.96 17.75 6.38
CA GLU A 193 -1.18 17.13 7.70
C GLU A 193 -1.85 15.77 7.57
N LEU A 194 -2.78 15.62 6.62
CA LEU A 194 -3.69 14.49 6.56
C LEU A 194 -3.19 13.33 5.70
N VAL A 195 -2.34 13.56 4.68
CA VAL A 195 -1.78 12.47 3.86
C VAL A 195 -1.09 11.43 4.76
N PRO A 196 -0.18 11.82 5.70
CA PRO A 196 0.48 10.87 6.60
C PRO A 196 -0.47 10.06 7.49
N VAL A 197 -1.63 10.62 7.85
CA VAL A 197 -2.65 9.97 8.70
C VAL A 197 -3.46 8.95 7.89
N VAL A 198 -3.81 9.31 6.65
CA VAL A 198 -4.53 8.43 5.74
C VAL A 198 -3.63 7.24 5.34
N LEU A 199 -2.35 7.46 5.08
CA LEU A 199 -1.41 6.40 4.75
C LEU A 199 -1.12 5.50 5.98
N PRO A 200 -1.23 4.16 5.86
CA PRO A 200 -0.79 3.25 6.92
C PRO A 200 0.73 3.33 7.17
N PRO A 201 1.22 2.93 8.36
CA PRO A 201 2.66 2.80 8.61
C PRO A 201 3.37 1.98 7.52
N GLY A 202 4.52 2.48 7.05
CA GLY A 202 5.30 1.83 5.98
C GLY A 202 4.85 2.12 4.55
N TYR A 203 3.86 3.01 4.37
CA TYR A 203 3.45 3.52 3.06
C TYR A 203 4.11 4.88 2.79
N ARG A 204 4.44 5.16 1.53
CA ARG A 204 5.12 6.39 1.10
C ARG A 204 4.50 6.98 -0.16
N LEU A 205 4.08 8.25 -0.11
CA LEU A 205 3.60 9.00 -1.27
C LEU A 205 4.53 10.18 -1.58
N VAL A 206 5.12 10.20 -2.77
CA VAL A 206 5.93 11.31 -3.27
C VAL A 206 5.04 12.23 -4.11
N VAL A 207 5.02 13.53 -3.81
CA VAL A 207 4.19 14.52 -4.51
C VAL A 207 5.06 15.61 -5.12
N HIS A 208 4.95 15.77 -6.43
CA HIS A 208 5.47 16.92 -7.18
C HIS A 208 4.32 17.85 -7.57
N GLY A 209 4.31 19.05 -6.99
CA GLY A 209 3.33 20.08 -7.27
C GLY A 209 3.88 21.14 -8.21
N THR A 210 3.18 22.26 -8.32
CA THR A 210 3.63 23.43 -9.09
C THR A 210 4.66 24.26 -8.33
N ASN A 211 5.31 25.22 -8.99
CA ASN A 211 6.29 26.14 -8.38
C ASN A 211 7.44 25.44 -7.63
N GLY A 212 7.89 24.30 -8.13
CA GLY A 212 8.96 23.51 -7.49
C GLY A 212 8.53 22.79 -6.20
N PHE A 213 7.23 22.72 -5.90
CA PHE A 213 6.75 21.96 -4.74
C PHE A 213 7.15 20.49 -4.87
N PHE A 214 7.83 19.99 -3.84
CA PHE A 214 8.20 18.60 -3.69
C PHE A 214 8.02 18.20 -2.23
N ARG A 215 7.35 17.06 -1.99
CA ARG A 215 7.27 16.47 -0.66
C ARG A 215 7.15 14.96 -0.72
N VAL A 216 7.76 14.30 0.25
CA VAL A 216 7.57 12.89 0.54
C VAL A 216 6.73 12.78 1.80
N TYR A 217 5.63 12.03 1.73
CA TYR A 217 4.77 11.71 2.86
C TYR A 217 4.98 10.26 3.27
N GLU A 218 5.35 10.06 4.53
CA GLU A 218 5.42 8.74 5.15
C GLU A 218 4.13 8.49 5.97
N GLY A 219 3.59 7.28 5.88
CA GLY A 219 2.37 6.90 6.58
C GLY A 219 2.60 6.54 8.05
N GLY A 220 1.49 6.50 8.80
CA GLY A 220 1.51 6.30 10.25
C GLY A 220 1.53 7.62 11.05
N GLY A 221 1.23 8.74 10.39
CA GLY A 221 1.02 10.02 11.05
C GLY A 221 -0.18 10.00 11.99
N LYS A 222 -0.17 10.93 12.95
CA LYS A 222 -1.28 11.17 13.89
C LYS A 222 -1.77 12.61 13.73
N SER A 223 -3.06 12.84 13.90
CA SER A 223 -3.64 14.19 13.92
C SER A 223 -4.68 14.28 15.03
N SER A 224 -4.84 15.45 15.64
CA SER A 224 -5.91 15.69 16.62
C SER A 224 -7.30 15.73 15.99
N TRP A 225 -7.38 15.84 14.66
CA TRP A 225 -8.64 15.92 13.89
C TRP A 225 -9.19 14.55 13.48
N VAL A 226 -8.36 13.51 13.57
CA VAL A 226 -8.70 12.13 13.22
C VAL A 226 -8.18 11.22 14.34
N PRO A 227 -9.07 10.63 15.15
CA PRO A 227 -8.69 9.87 16.35
C PRO A 227 -7.90 8.59 16.04
#